data_AF-A0A3L7NEG3-F1
#
_entry.id   AF-A0A3L7NEG3-F1
#
_cell.length_a   1.000
_cell.length_b   1.000
_cell.length_c   1.000
_cell.angle_alpha   90.00
_cell.angle_beta   90.00
_cell.angle_gamma   90.00
#
_symmetry.space_group_name_H-M   'P 1'
#
loop_
_entity.id
_entity.type
_entity.pdbx_description
1 polymer ?
#
loop_
_entity_poly.entity_id
_entity_poly.type
_entity_poly.pdbx_seq_one_letter_code
_entity_poly.pdbx_strand_id
1 'polypeptide(L)' 'MHRAARRPPARIDGQNRHKPTVPFVAKYKTIAAEVLRRRKAGEVFEQIARAMKASMRTIRAAHAFAMQTQADQPKAKPK' A
#
# COMPACT_ATOMS: atom_id res chain seq x y z
N MET A 1 -23.99 55.01 16.60
CA MET A 1 -23.65 53.82 17.42
C MET A 1 -23.07 52.75 16.50
N HIS A 2 -21.76 52.49 16.62
CA HIS A 2 -21.06 51.51 15.78
C HIS A 2 -20.97 50.16 16.50
N ARG A 3 -21.45 49.08 15.85
CA ARG A 3 -20.80 47.76 15.93
C ARG A 3 -21.35 46.85 14.81
N ALA A 4 -20.67 46.84 13.67
CA ALA A 4 -20.83 45.77 12.70
C ALA A 4 -20.47 44.46 13.42
N ALA A 5 -21.45 43.55 13.52
CA ALA A 5 -21.25 42.22 14.06
C ALA A 5 -20.23 41.49 13.16
N ARG A 6 -18.96 41.49 13.59
CA ARG A 6 -17.89 40.71 12.98
C ARG A 6 -18.29 39.25 13.14
N ARG A 7 -18.86 38.65 12.09
CA ARG A 7 -19.02 37.21 11.99
C ARG A 7 -17.64 36.59 12.24
N PRO A 8 -17.49 35.65 13.19
CA PRO A 8 -16.21 34.97 13.37
C PRO A 8 -15.87 34.29 12.03
N PRO A 9 -14.59 34.35 11.58
CA PRO A 9 -14.20 33.64 10.38
C PRO A 9 -14.57 32.16 10.57
N ALA A 10 -15.24 31.60 9.56
CA ALA A 10 -15.67 30.22 9.53
C ALA A 10 -14.53 29.35 10.06
N ARG A 11 -14.82 28.50 11.06
CA ARG A 11 -13.91 27.43 11.46
C ARG A 11 -13.55 26.70 10.18
N ILE A 12 -12.33 26.92 9.71
CA ILE A 12 -11.71 26.06 8.72
C ILE A 12 -11.62 24.75 9.48
N ASP A 13 -12.59 23.87 9.29
CA ASP A 13 -12.53 22.50 9.74
C ASP A 13 -11.32 21.90 9.03
N GLY A 14 -10.15 22.08 9.66
CA GLY A 14 -8.83 21.69 9.20
C GLY A 14 -8.65 20.18 9.21
N GLN A 15 -9.73 19.44 8.93
CA GLN A 15 -9.72 18.01 8.72
C GLN A 15 -9.45 17.68 7.25
N ASN A 16 -8.59 18.46 6.60
CA ASN A 16 -7.89 18.00 5.42
C ASN A 16 -6.64 17.19 5.83
N ARG A 17 -6.84 16.17 6.68
CA ARG A 17 -5.79 15.20 7.08
C ARG A 17 -5.90 13.87 6.35
N HIS A 18 -6.75 13.76 5.36
CA HIS A 18 -6.82 12.53 4.57
C HIS A 18 -6.28 12.79 3.17
N LYS A 19 -4.94 12.80 3.06
CA LYS A 19 -4.13 12.24 1.94
C LYS A 19 -2.66 12.73 2.01
N PRO A 20 -1.69 12.01 1.39
CA PRO A 20 -1.75 10.62 0.88
C PRO A 20 -0.43 9.82 1.07
N THR A 21 -0.44 8.55 0.61
CA THR A 21 0.63 7.94 -0.24
C THR A 21 1.43 6.73 0.27
N VAL A 22 1.90 6.60 1.52
CA VAL A 22 2.68 5.38 1.90
C VAL A 22 2.66 5.06 3.39
N PRO A 23 1.81 4.10 3.81
CA PRO A 23 2.30 3.01 4.65
C PRO A 23 1.84 1.62 4.15
N PHE A 24 1.01 1.58 3.11
CA PHE A 24 0.49 0.34 2.51
C PHE A 24 1.63 -0.49 1.89
N VAL A 25 2.56 0.16 1.18
CA VAL A 25 3.65 -0.52 0.46
C VAL A 25 4.64 -1.20 1.41
N ALA A 26 4.97 -0.59 2.56
CA ALA A 26 5.97 -1.15 3.49
C ALA A 26 5.57 -2.54 3.99
N LYS A 27 4.27 -2.73 4.32
CA LYS A 27 3.75 -4.02 4.77
C LYS A 27 3.90 -5.12 3.70
N TYR A 28 3.76 -4.78 2.42
CA TYR A 28 3.89 -5.75 1.33
C TYR A 28 5.32 -5.99 0.90
N LYS A 29 6.19 -4.98 0.95
CA LYS A 29 7.61 -5.13 0.59
C LYS A 29 8.26 -6.31 1.32
N THR A 30 7.98 -6.45 2.61
CA THR A 30 8.58 -7.51 3.44
C THR A 30 8.11 -8.91 3.05
N ILE A 31 6.87 -9.06 2.58
CA ILE A 31 6.27 -10.37 2.27
C ILE A 31 6.18 -10.66 0.76
N ALA A 32 6.35 -9.66 -0.10
CA ALA A 32 6.16 -9.76 -1.55
C ALA A 32 7.11 -10.76 -2.20
N ALA A 33 8.39 -10.75 -1.81
CA ALA A 33 9.38 -11.70 -2.30
C ALA A 33 9.01 -13.15 -1.92
N GLU A 34 8.57 -13.35 -0.67
CA GLU A 34 8.20 -14.67 -0.17
C GLU A 34 6.90 -15.20 -0.77
N VAL A 35 5.88 -14.33 -0.93
CA VAL A 35 4.63 -14.66 -1.64
C VAL A 35 4.93 -15.07 -3.08
N LEU A 36 5.81 -14.34 -3.77
CA LEU A 36 6.19 -14.68 -5.14
C LEU A 36 6.96 -16.00 -5.22
N ARG A 37 7.89 -16.26 -4.29
CA ARG A 37 8.64 -17.52 -4.21
C ARG A 37 7.71 -18.72 -4.03
N ARG A 38 6.78 -18.64 -3.07
CA ARG A 38 5.79 -19.70 -2.83
C ARG A 38 4.82 -19.88 -3.98
N ARG A 39 4.42 -18.79 -4.64
CA ARG A 39 3.58 -18.87 -5.83
C ARG A 39 4.28 -19.56 -7.00
N LYS A 40 5.57 -19.30 -7.19
CA LYS A 40 6.42 -20.02 -8.17
C LYS A 40 6.63 -21.49 -7.81
N ALA A 41 6.61 -21.82 -6.52
CA ALA A 41 6.64 -23.20 -6.04
C ALA A 41 5.29 -23.95 -6.23
N GLY A 42 4.26 -23.29 -6.74
CA GLY A 42 2.95 -23.88 -7.02
C GLY A 42 1.92 -23.77 -5.89
N GLU A 43 2.26 -23.12 -4.76
CA GLU A 43 1.31 -22.93 -3.66
C GLU A 43 0.15 -22.01 -4.09
N VAL A 44 -1.06 -22.32 -3.60
CA VAL A 44 -2.24 -21.47 -3.80
C VAL A 44 -2.27 -20.33 -2.78
N PHE A 45 -2.87 -19.19 -3.12
CA PHE A 45 -2.89 -18.01 -2.25
C PHE A 45 -3.47 -18.28 -0.85
N GLU A 46 -4.40 -19.23 -0.72
CA GLU A 46 -4.97 -19.62 0.57
C GLU A 46 -3.97 -20.35 1.46
N GLN A 47 -3.13 -21.21 0.88
CA GLN A 47 -2.05 -21.89 1.61
C GLN A 47 -1.00 -20.88 2.06
N ILE A 48 -0.62 -19.96 1.17
CA ILE A 48 0.32 -18.87 1.47
C ILE A 48 -0.25 -17.96 2.57
N ALA A 49 -1.51 -17.57 2.47
CA ALA A 49 -2.20 -16.75 3.48
C ALA A 49 -2.21 -17.43 4.86
N ARG A 50 -2.51 -18.73 4.92
CA ARG A 50 -2.47 -19.54 6.15
C ARG A 50 -1.06 -19.62 6.72
N ALA A 51 -0.06 -19.94 5.89
CA ALA A 51 1.33 -20.05 6.32
C ALA A 51 1.89 -18.72 6.86
N MET A 52 1.50 -17.60 6.23
CA MET A 52 1.98 -16.27 6.60
C MET A 52 1.09 -15.55 7.62
N LYS A 53 0.03 -16.20 8.11
CA LYS A 53 -0.99 -15.62 9.01
C LYS A 53 -1.49 -14.25 8.53
N ALA A 54 -1.71 -14.13 7.22
CA ALA A 54 -2.06 -12.89 6.54
C ALA A 54 -3.39 -13.02 5.78
N SER A 55 -4.10 -11.90 5.60
CA SER A 55 -5.35 -11.91 4.84
C SER A 55 -5.12 -12.18 3.35
N MET A 56 -6.11 -12.77 2.67
CA MET A 56 -6.09 -12.95 1.21
C MET A 56 -5.87 -11.63 0.46
N ARG A 57 -6.47 -10.53 0.93
CA ARG A 57 -6.27 -9.19 0.37
C ARG A 57 -4.80 -8.76 0.47
N THR A 58 -4.14 -9.09 1.58
CA THR A 58 -2.73 -8.80 1.81
C THR A 58 -1.84 -9.59 0.86
N ILE A 59 -2.08 -10.89 0.69
CA ILE A 59 -1.31 -11.75 -0.22
C ILE A 59 -1.46 -11.31 -1.67
N ARG A 60 -2.68 -10.97 -2.11
CA ARG A 60 -2.93 -10.47 -3.48
C ARG A 60 -2.23 -9.14 -3.74
N ALA A 61 -2.30 -8.21 -2.78
CA ALA A 61 -1.60 -6.93 -2.89
C ALA A 61 -0.07 -7.11 -2.92
N ALA A 62 0.47 -8.02 -2.10
CA ALA A 62 1.89 -8.36 -2.09
C ALA A 62 2.36 -8.98 -3.42
N HIS A 63 1.56 -9.88 -3.98
CA HIS A 63 1.85 -10.49 -5.28
C HIS A 63 1.81 -9.44 -6.41
N ALA A 64 0.77 -8.60 -6.46
CA ALA A 64 0.67 -7.53 -7.43
C ALA A 64 1.84 -6.54 -7.32
N PHE A 65 2.23 -6.19 -6.09
CA PHE A 65 3.41 -5.37 -5.82
C PHE A 65 4.69 -6.03 -6.31
N ALA A 66 4.89 -7.33 -6.03
CA ALA A 66 6.06 -8.08 -6.52
C ALA A 66 6.15 -8.04 -8.05
N MET A 67 5.04 -8.30 -8.75
CA MET A 67 4.97 -8.23 -10.22
C MET A 67 5.29 -6.83 -10.76
N GLN A 68 4.74 -5.79 -10.13
CA GLN A 68 5.01 -4.41 -10.51
C GLN A 68 6.50 -4.07 -10.31
N THR A 69 7.10 -4.45 -9.17
CA THR A 69 8.53 -4.21 -8.93
C THR A 69 9.45 -5.02 -9.86
N GLN A 70 9.05 -6.20 -10.31
CA GLN A 70 9.80 -6.95 -11.32
C GLN A 70 9.74 -6.29 -12.70
N ALA A 71 8.61 -5.67 -13.03
CA ALA A 71 8.46 -4.89 -14.26
C ALA A 71 9.21 -3.55 -14.21
N ASP A 72 9.31 -2.95 -13.02
CA ASP A 72 9.99 -1.67 -12.76
C ASP A 72 11.49 -1.82 -12.49
N GLN A 73 12.02 -3.05 -12.35
CA GLN A 73 13.46 -3.25 -12.49
C GLN A 73 13.80 -3.15 -13.98
N PRO A 74 14.42 -2.05 -14.44
CA PRO A 74 14.93 -2.02 -15.80
C PRO A 74 15.94 -3.15 -15.89
N LYS A 75 15.70 -4.10 -16.80
CA LYS A 75 16.66 -5.15 -17.15
C LYS A 75 18.05 -4.51 -17.15
N ALA A 76 18.87 -4.83 -16.15
CA ALA A 76 20.24 -4.37 -16.10
C ALA A 76 20.87 -4.89 -17.39
N LYS A 77 21.07 -3.98 -18.35
CA LYS A 77 21.74 -4.31 -19.60
C LYS A 77 23.13 -4.81 -19.21
N PRO A 78 23.55 -6.01 -19.66
CA PRO A 78 24.93 -6.42 -19.46
C PRO A 78 25.81 -5.40 -20.18
N LYS A 79 26.81 -4.87 -19.47
CA LYS A 79 27.88 -4.07 -20.07
C LYS A 79 28.99 -5.01 -20.52
#